data_AF-A0A6P1U508-F1
#
_entry.id   AF-A0A6P1U508-F1
#
_cell.length_a   1.000
_cell.length_b   1.000
_cell.length_c   1.000
_cell.angle_alpha   90.00
_cell.angle_beta   90.00
_cell.angle_gamma   90.00
#
_symmetry.space_group_name_H-M   'P 1'
#
loop_
_entity.id
_entity.type
_entity.pdbx_description
1 polymer ?
#
loop_
_entity_poly.entity_id
_entity_poly.type
_entity_poly.pdbx_seq_one_letter_code
_entity_poly.pdbx_strand_id
1 'polypeptide(L)'
;MRSAVKLRLWLYALLLPVLLVWGWRQWQPPQPLRVVLISADQLRVNGQPLSWSAWQHELSRMDTAQPIVIQVDAHQPSTELVALMQMLHARNLQHVTVVTTP
;
A
#
# COMPACT_ATOMS: atom_id res chain seq x y z
N MET A 1 23.27 -24.88 -42.84
CA MET A 1 22.05 -25.12 -42.03
C MET A 1 22.25 -25.07 -40.50
N ARG A 2 23.47 -25.20 -39.94
CA ARG A 2 23.67 -25.19 -38.46
C ARG A 2 23.67 -23.82 -37.78
N SER A 3 23.88 -22.72 -38.52
CA SER A 3 23.98 -21.36 -37.94
C SER A 3 22.63 -20.73 -37.57
N ALA A 4 21.54 -21.06 -38.28
CA ALA A 4 20.22 -20.51 -38.00
C ALA A 4 19.62 -21.00 -36.66
N VAL A 5 19.95 -22.24 -36.27
CA VAL A 5 19.52 -22.84 -35.00
C VAL A 5 20.20 -22.19 -33.81
N LYS A 6 21.51 -21.89 -33.92
CA LYS A 6 22.25 -21.17 -32.88
C LYS A 6 21.68 -19.76 -32.67
N LEU A 7 21.39 -19.04 -33.75
CA LEU A 7 20.84 -17.68 -33.67
C LEU A 7 19.48 -17.65 -32.95
N ARG A 8 18.61 -18.62 -33.24
CA ARG A 8 17.31 -18.77 -32.56
C ARG A 8 17.48 -19.09 -31.08
N LEU A 9 18.43 -19.97 -30.73
CA LEU A 9 18.71 -20.30 -29.33
C LEU A 9 19.14 -19.08 -28.52
N TRP A 10 19.97 -18.22 -29.10
CA TRP A 10 20.39 -16.95 -28.48
C TRP A 10 19.22 -15.99 -28.30
N LEU A 11 18.32 -15.90 -29.29
CA LEU A 11 17.11 -15.07 -29.21
C LEU A 11 16.16 -15.54 -28.10
N TYR A 12 15.94 -16.85 -27.98
CA TYR A 12 15.14 -17.40 -26.88
C TYR A 12 15.82 -17.19 -25.52
N ALA A 13 17.14 -17.37 -25.43
CA ALA A 13 17.89 -17.14 -24.20
C ALA A 13 17.85 -15.68 -23.73
N LEU A 14 17.65 -14.72 -24.64
CA LEU A 14 17.53 -13.30 -24.33
C LEU A 14 16.08 -12.89 -23.99
N LEU A 15 15.08 -13.52 -24.62
CA LEU A 15 13.66 -13.21 -24.38
C LEU A 15 13.10 -13.81 -23.08
N LEU A 16 13.57 -15.01 -22.70
CA LEU A 16 13.13 -15.70 -21.48
C LEU A 16 13.36 -14.88 -20.19
N PRO A 17 14.55 -14.31 -19.94
CA PRO A 17 14.78 -13.49 -18.74
C PRO A 17 13.97 -12.19 -18.77
N VAL A 18 13.72 -11.58 -19.93
CA VAL A 18 12.92 -10.36 -20.04
C VAL A 18 11.46 -10.62 -19.66
N LEU A 19 10.89 -11.73 -20.14
CA LEU A 19 9.53 -12.15 -19.77
C LEU A 19 9.43 -12.54 -18.28
N LEU A 20 10.46 -13.19 -17.73
CA LEU A 20 10.52 -13.51 -16.31
C LEU A 20 10.61 -12.26 -15.43
N VAL A 21 11.44 -11.28 -15.80
CA VAL A 21 11.58 -10.01 -15.05
C VAL A 21 10.30 -9.19 -15.14
N TRP A 22 9.62 -9.16 -16.29
CA TRP A 22 8.34 -8.48 -16.45
C TRP A 22 7.22 -9.14 -15.64
N GLY A 23 7.10 -10.46 -15.71
CA GLY A 23 6.13 -11.21 -14.90
C GLY A 23 6.39 -11.03 -13.41
N TRP A 24 7.65 -11.03 -12.98
CA TRP A 24 8.01 -10.85 -11.57
C TRP A 24 7.70 -9.44 -11.04
N ARG A 25 7.91 -8.39 -11.85
CA ARG A 25 7.64 -7.00 -11.43
C ARG A 25 6.15 -6.73 -11.21
N GLN A 26 5.28 -7.40 -11.95
CA GLN A 26 3.83 -7.25 -11.79
C GLN A 26 3.29 -7.92 -10.52
N TRP A 27 4.06 -8.81 -9.90
CA TRP A 27 3.65 -9.58 -8.71
C TRP A 27 4.10 -8.97 -7.38
N GLN A 28 4.59 -7.72 -7.37
CA GLN A 28 4.92 -7.06 -6.11
C GLN A 28 3.63 -6.68 -5.37
N PRO A 29 3.41 -7.18 -4.15
CA PRO A 29 2.23 -6.82 -3.38
C PRO A 29 2.23 -5.30 -3.10
N PRO A 30 1.06 -4.65 -3.10
CA PRO A 30 0.94 -3.24 -2.77
C PRO A 30 1.50 -3.00 -1.36
N GLN A 31 2.36 -1.99 -1.22
CA GLN A 31 2.94 -1.65 0.08
C GLN A 31 1.84 -1.13 1.02
N PRO A 32 1.83 -1.58 2.29
CA PRO A 32 0.83 -1.14 3.24
C PRO A 32 1.03 0.33 3.58
N LEU A 33 -0.07 1.07 3.55
CA LEU A 33 -0.09 2.47 3.94
C LEU A 33 -0.09 2.56 5.47
N ARG A 34 0.93 3.16 6.06
CA ARG A 34 1.04 3.28 7.52
C ARG A 34 0.44 4.60 7.98
N VAL A 35 -0.61 4.54 8.78
CA VAL A 35 -1.27 5.71 9.36
C VAL A 35 -1.00 5.72 10.86
N VAL A 36 -0.48 6.80 11.41
CA VAL A 36 -0.26 6.97 12.86
C VAL A 36 -1.14 8.10 13.34
N LEU A 37 -2.00 7.85 14.33
CA LEU A 37 -2.71 8.94 15.01
C LEU A 37 -1.76 9.65 15.97
N ILE A 38 -1.68 10.98 15.87
CA ILE A 38 -0.87 11.81 16.79
C ILE A 38 -1.78 12.65 17.69
N SER A 39 -2.82 13.24 17.11
CA SER A 39 -3.77 14.11 17.82
C SER A 39 -5.04 14.34 17.00
N ALA A 40 -6.04 14.97 17.63
CA ALA A 40 -7.34 15.34 17.09
C ALA A 40 -7.34 15.95 15.69
N ASP A 41 -6.30 16.71 15.35
CA ASP A 41 -6.21 17.41 14.07
C ASP A 41 -5.10 16.89 13.15
N GLN A 42 -4.28 15.94 13.63
CA GLN A 42 -3.04 15.56 12.97
C GLN A 42 -2.80 14.04 12.95
N LEU A 43 -2.58 13.53 11.73
CA LEU A 43 -2.18 12.15 11.50
C LEU A 43 -0.81 12.13 10.83
N ARG A 44 -0.13 10.98 10.86
CA ARG A 44 1.06 10.73 10.06
C ARG A 44 0.80 9.60 9.09
N VAL A 45 0.86 9.89 7.79
CA VAL A 45 0.73 8.90 6.73
C VAL A 45 2.10 8.63 6.14
N ASN A 46 2.57 7.39 6.19
CA ASN A 46 3.91 6.97 5.79
C ASN A 46 5.03 7.86 6.38
N GLY A 47 4.84 8.30 7.63
CA GLY A 47 5.78 9.17 8.34
C GLY A 47 5.66 10.66 8.06
N GLN A 48 4.85 11.08 7.08
CA GLN A 48 4.57 12.48 6.75
C GLN A 48 3.37 13.00 7.56
N PRO A 49 3.46 14.16 8.23
CA PRO A 49 2.32 14.76 8.90
C PRO A 49 1.27 15.19 7.87
N LEU A 50 0.02 14.81 8.12
CA LEU A 50 -1.14 15.06 7.27
C LEU A 50 -2.28 15.56 8.14
N SER A 51 -3.01 16.58 7.69
CA SER A 51 -4.24 17.01 8.35
C SER A 51 -5.39 16.06 8.04
N TRP A 52 -6.43 16.04 8.88
CA TRP A 52 -7.64 15.26 8.62
C TRP A 52 -8.33 15.57 7.29
N SER A 53 -8.37 16.84 6.89
CA SER A 53 -8.95 17.26 5.61
C SER A 53 -8.14 16.73 4.42
N ALA A 54 -6.82 16.78 4.51
CA ALA A 54 -5.93 16.24 3.48
C ALA A 54 -6.04 14.70 3.43
N TRP A 55 -6.17 14.04 4.58
CA TRP A 55 -6.40 12.60 4.67
C TRP A 55 -7.70 12.17 3.98
N GLN A 56 -8.81 12.84 4.23
CA GLN A 56 -10.08 12.52 3.56
C GLN A 56 -9.96 12.63 2.04
N HIS A 57 -9.23 13.63 1.56
CA HIS A 57 -9.00 13.82 0.14
C HIS A 57 -8.07 12.75 -0.44
N GLU A 58 -7.04 12.30 0.29
CA GLU A 58 -6.16 11.22 -0.14
C GLU A 58 -6.86 9.86 -0.12
N LEU A 59 -7.63 9.59 0.94
CA LEU A 59 -8.52 8.43 1.07
C LEU A 59 -9.51 8.35 -0.09
N SER A 60 -9.94 9.49 -0.61
CA SER A 60 -10.90 9.55 -1.72
C SER A 60 -10.35 9.00 -3.04
N ARG A 61 -9.02 9.01 -3.18
CA ARG A 61 -8.28 8.58 -4.37
C ARG A 61 -7.60 7.22 -4.16
N MET A 62 -7.67 6.68 -2.95
CA MET A 62 -7.01 5.44 -2.56
C MET A 62 -7.71 4.23 -3.18
N ASP A 63 -6.94 3.24 -3.58
CA ASP A 63 -7.47 1.97 -4.07
C ASP A 63 -8.04 1.16 -2.89
N THR A 64 -9.25 0.64 -3.05
CA THR A 64 -9.92 -0.26 -2.10
C THR A 64 -9.11 -1.52 -1.76
N ALA A 65 -8.24 -1.95 -2.68
CA ALA A 65 -7.37 -3.11 -2.48
C ALA A 65 -6.10 -2.80 -1.66
N GLN A 66 -5.82 -1.53 -1.36
CA GLN A 66 -4.59 -1.15 -0.66
C GLN A 66 -4.65 -1.56 0.82
N PRO A 67 -3.65 -2.30 1.33
CA PRO A 67 -3.57 -2.60 2.75
C PRO A 67 -3.23 -1.35 3.55
N ILE A 68 -3.89 -1.16 4.69
CA ILE A 68 -3.72 -0.01 5.59
C ILE A 68 -3.37 -0.53 6.99
N VAL A 69 -2.31 0.02 7.57
CA VAL A 69 -1.88 -0.28 8.95
C VAL A 69 -2.03 0.98 9.77
N ILE A 70 -2.96 0.98 10.72
CA ILE A 70 -3.19 2.09 11.65
C ILE A 70 -2.42 1.80 12.93
N GLN A 71 -1.50 2.67 13.29
CA GLN A 71 -0.81 2.66 14.57
C GLN A 71 -1.49 3.67 15.50
N VAL A 72 -1.95 3.20 16.65
CA VAL A 72 -2.55 4.04 17.67
C VAL A 72 -1.80 3.84 18.97
N ASP A 73 -1.40 4.96 19.58
CA ASP A 73 -0.83 4.97 20.92
C ASP A 73 -1.93 4.58 21.92
N ALA A 74 -1.63 3.63 22.80
CA ALA A 74 -2.57 3.17 23.83
C ALA A 74 -3.04 4.30 24.78
N HIS A 75 -2.33 5.42 24.83
CA HIS A 75 -2.64 6.57 25.67
C HIS A 75 -3.51 7.61 24.96
N GLN A 76 -3.77 7.46 23.65
CA GLN A 76 -4.59 8.40 22.89
C GLN A 76 -6.09 8.11 22.95
N PRO A 77 -6.94 9.15 22.82
CA PRO A 77 -8.39 9.01 22.92
C PRO A 77 -8.97 8.16 21.79
N SER A 78 -9.76 7.15 22.15
CA SER A 78 -10.39 6.19 21.24
C SER A 78 -11.39 6.80 20.25
N THR A 79 -11.88 8.01 20.50
CA THR A 79 -12.89 8.70 19.67
C THR A 79 -12.39 8.91 18.24
N GLU A 80 -11.11 9.26 18.09
CA GLU A 80 -10.51 9.54 16.78
C GLU A 80 -10.23 8.27 15.98
N LEU A 81 -9.84 7.19 16.66
CA LEU A 81 -9.74 5.86 16.06
C LEU A 81 -11.09 5.44 15.47
N VAL A 82 -12.19 5.63 16.22
CA VAL A 82 -13.54 5.29 15.75
C VAL A 82 -13.90 6.10 14.51
N ALA A 83 -13.64 7.42 14.51
CA ALA A 83 -13.87 8.26 13.35
C ALA A 83 -13.04 7.81 12.13
N LEU A 84 -11.77 7.46 12.33
CA LEU A 84 -10.90 6.95 11.26
C LEU A 84 -11.45 5.63 10.68
N MET A 85 -11.82 4.69 11.56
CA MET A 85 -12.37 3.40 11.13
C MET A 85 -13.69 3.56 10.38
N GLN A 86 -14.57 4.48 10.80
CA GLN A 86 -15.80 4.79 10.09
C GLN A 86 -15.53 5.33 8.67
N MET A 87 -14.54 6.22 8.50
CA MET A 87 -14.16 6.73 7.18
C MET A 87 -13.61 5.63 6.27
N LEU A 88 -12.78 4.74 6.82
CA LEU A 88 -12.23 3.59 6.08
C LEU A 88 -13.33 2.62 5.67
N HIS A 89 -14.26 2.34 6.58
CA HIS A 89 -15.41 1.49 6.32
C HIS A 89 -16.34 2.08 5.25
N ALA A 90 -16.61 3.39 5.31
CA ALA A 90 -17.42 4.09 4.30
C ALA A 90 -16.81 4.03 2.89
N ARG A 91 -15.49 3.86 2.79
CA ARG A 91 -14.76 3.66 1.53
C ARG A 91 -14.59 2.22 1.11
N ASN A 92 -15.17 1.27 1.86
CA ASN A 92 -15.07 -0.16 1.61
C ASN A 92 -13.61 -0.66 1.59
N LEU A 93 -12.76 -0.06 2.44
CA LEU A 93 -11.38 -0.48 2.63
C LEU A 93 -11.38 -1.67 3.60
N GLN A 94 -11.20 -2.87 3.07
CA GLN A 94 -11.36 -4.12 3.83
C GLN A 94 -10.05 -4.62 4.46
N HIS A 95 -8.90 -4.10 4.03
CA HIS A 95 -7.58 -4.54 4.47
C HIS A 95 -6.98 -3.59 5.51
N VAL A 96 -7.70 -3.37 6.61
CA VAL A 96 -7.29 -2.46 7.68
C VAL A 96 -6.78 -3.28 8.88
N THR A 97 -5.53 -3.05 9.26
CA THR A 97 -4.91 -3.64 10.46
C THR A 97 -4.66 -2.55 11.48
N VAL A 98 -5.21 -2.70 12.69
CA VAL A 98 -4.95 -1.78 13.81
C VAL A 98 -3.87 -2.38 14.70
N VAL A 99 -2.80 -1.62 14.94
CA VAL A 99 -1.67 -1.98 15.80
C VAL A 99 -1.61 -0.98 16.93
N THR A 100 -1.79 -1.44 18.16
CA THR A 100 -1.60 -0.63 19.35
C THR A 100 -0.11 -0.62 19.72
N THR A 101 0.47 0.57 19.84
CA THR A 101 1.82 0.74 20.39
C THR A 101 1.71 1.16 21.87
N PRO A 102 2.47 0.51 22.78
CA PRO A 102 2.47 0.84 24.20
C PRO A 102 3.13 2.18 24.50
#